data_AF-A0A840FVA2-F1
#
_entry.id   AF-A0A840FVA2-F1
#
_cell.length_a   1.000
_cell.length_b   1.000
_cell.length_c   1.000
_cell.angle_alpha   90.00
_cell.angle_beta   90.00
_cell.angle_gamma   90.00
#
_symmetry.space_group_name_H-M   'P 1'
#
loop_
_entity.id
_entity.type
_entity.pdbx_description
1 polymer ?
#
loop_
_entity_poly.entity_id
_entity_poly.type
_entity_poly.pdbx_seq_one_letter_code
_entity_poly.pdbx_strand_id
1 'polypeptide(L)'
;MTEGGYALPGLPTESHPAPSSDPNKTVTKYPDGAVVEYDHAAHKLKVTLPAAGTADIEVPDAITVKCKTADVTASESAKVHSQEITLDAPKTIATGQLLVQGLLTFTAGMAGSGTGPGGKTAEIDGDMTFINGHGITTDGGDIVAGDISVQGHGHIEKDAGGRTAGGAVP
;
A
#
# COMPACT_ATOMS: atom_id res chain seq x y z
N MET A 1 -6.69 56.89 32.66
CA MET A 1 -5.70 56.26 31.76
C MET A 1 -5.16 55.08 32.55
N THR A 2 -5.62 53.87 32.28
CA THR A 2 -5.19 52.70 33.05
C THR A 2 -3.84 52.28 32.48
N GLU A 3 -2.76 52.66 33.17
CA GLU A 3 -1.40 52.42 32.72
C GLU A 3 -1.00 50.95 32.90
N GLY A 4 -0.62 50.27 31.81
CA GLY A 4 0.34 49.14 31.78
C GLY A 4 0.06 47.88 32.61
N GLY A 5 -1.17 47.57 33.01
CA GLY A 5 -1.46 46.35 33.80
C GLY A 5 -1.44 45.05 32.98
N TYR A 6 -0.78 44.00 33.50
CA TYR A 6 -0.83 42.63 32.97
C TYR A 6 -1.59 41.72 33.94
N ALA A 7 -2.45 40.84 33.41
CA ALA A 7 -3.15 39.82 34.17
C ALA A 7 -2.52 38.44 33.93
N LEU A 8 -2.34 37.67 35.01
CA LEU A 8 -1.94 36.26 34.96
C LEU A 8 -3.14 35.39 35.33
N PRO A 9 -3.89 34.83 34.36
CA PRO A 9 -4.94 33.86 34.64
C PRO A 9 -4.33 32.51 35.03
N GLY A 10 -5.08 31.66 35.77
CA GLY A 10 -4.69 30.25 35.92
C GLY A 10 -4.84 29.60 37.30
N LEU A 11 -5.54 30.22 38.26
CA LEU A 11 -5.87 29.51 39.49
C LEU A 11 -7.06 28.56 39.25
N PRO A 12 -6.92 27.25 39.54
CA PRO A 12 -8.03 26.30 39.39
C PRO A 12 -9.17 26.67 40.34
N THR A 13 -10.41 26.56 39.87
CA THR A 13 -11.62 26.80 40.65
C THR A 13 -12.57 25.62 40.52
N GLU A 14 -13.65 25.58 41.32
CA GLU A 14 -14.68 24.53 41.16
C GLU A 14 -15.34 24.57 39.78
N SER A 15 -15.51 25.77 39.20
CA SER A 15 -16.07 25.95 37.86
C SER A 15 -15.07 25.64 36.74
N HIS A 16 -13.77 25.69 37.03
CA HIS A 16 -12.67 25.42 36.10
C HIS A 16 -11.59 24.59 36.80
N PRO A 17 -11.84 23.29 37.03
CA PRO A 17 -10.91 22.43 37.75
C PRO A 17 -9.64 22.17 36.94
N ALA A 18 -8.59 21.70 37.61
CA ALA A 18 -7.35 21.32 36.94
C ALA A 18 -7.61 20.25 35.86
N PRO A 19 -6.94 20.32 34.69
CA PRO A 19 -7.12 19.35 33.61
C PRO A 19 -6.80 17.90 34.01
N SER A 20 -5.89 17.71 34.98
CA SER A 20 -5.50 16.43 35.56
C SER A 20 -5.12 16.62 37.03
N SER A 21 -5.32 15.58 37.85
CA SER A 21 -4.80 15.47 39.22
C SER A 21 -3.59 14.53 39.32
N ASP A 22 -3.21 13.88 38.22
CA ASP A 22 -2.06 12.98 38.15
C ASP A 22 -0.76 13.79 37.92
N PRO A 23 0.21 13.73 38.85
CA PRO A 23 1.46 14.48 38.72
C PRO A 23 2.34 14.00 37.55
N ASN A 24 2.12 12.78 37.03
CA ASN A 24 2.87 12.25 35.89
C ASN A 24 2.30 12.71 34.54
N LYS A 25 1.21 13.49 34.52
CA LYS A 25 0.52 13.86 33.29
C LYS A 25 0.53 15.36 33.04
N THR A 26 1.03 15.75 31.88
CA THR A 26 0.84 17.10 31.35
C THR A 26 -0.36 17.07 30.40
N VAL A 27 -1.46 17.73 30.77
CA VAL A 27 -2.74 17.65 30.04
C VAL A 27 -3.28 19.04 29.68
N THR A 28 -3.69 19.20 28.42
CA THR A 28 -4.48 20.34 27.94
C THR A 28 -5.84 19.83 27.47
N LYS A 29 -6.92 20.35 28.04
CA LYS A 29 -8.31 20.05 27.66
C LYS A 29 -8.92 21.26 26.99
N TYR A 30 -9.57 21.06 25.84
CA TYR A 30 -10.25 22.10 25.09
C TYR A 30 -11.77 22.05 25.33
N PRO A 31 -12.50 23.18 25.17
CA PRO A 31 -13.94 23.26 25.46
C PRO A 31 -14.82 22.34 24.59
N ASP A 32 -14.34 21.96 23.41
CA ASP A 32 -14.98 21.04 22.48
C ASP A 32 -14.78 19.55 22.84
N GLY A 33 -14.02 19.28 23.91
CA GLY A 33 -13.70 17.94 24.37
C GLY A 33 -12.39 17.36 23.80
N ALA A 34 -11.64 18.10 22.98
CA ALA A 34 -10.31 17.67 22.54
C ALA A 34 -9.32 17.64 23.72
N VAL A 35 -8.39 16.67 23.70
CA VAL A 35 -7.39 16.46 24.75
C VAL A 35 -6.02 16.19 24.16
N VAL A 36 -5.01 16.90 24.66
CA VAL A 36 -3.59 16.61 24.43
C VAL A 36 -2.96 16.23 25.76
N GLU A 37 -2.42 15.03 25.88
CA GLU A 37 -1.85 14.48 27.12
C GLU A 37 -0.47 13.88 26.85
N TYR A 38 0.50 14.22 27.70
CA TYR A 38 1.79 13.53 27.80
C TYR A 38 1.93 12.88 29.18
N ASP A 39 2.08 11.56 29.22
CA ASP A 39 2.34 10.77 30.43
C ASP A 39 3.85 10.49 30.55
N HIS A 40 4.47 11.11 31.56
CA HIS A 40 5.92 11.02 31.82
C HIS A 40 6.34 9.66 32.37
N ALA A 41 5.46 8.94 33.07
CA ALA A 41 5.76 7.63 33.63
C ALA A 41 5.65 6.54 32.55
N ALA A 42 4.67 6.66 31.66
CA ALA A 42 4.47 5.74 30.54
C ALA A 42 5.25 6.12 29.27
N HIS A 43 5.88 7.31 29.25
CA HIS A 43 6.51 7.92 28.07
C HIS A 43 5.60 7.98 26.84
N LYS A 44 4.35 8.41 27.05
CA LYS A 44 3.28 8.32 26.05
C LYS A 44 2.66 9.68 25.74
N LEU A 45 2.74 10.09 24.47
CA LEU A 45 1.95 11.19 23.92
C LEU A 45 0.62 10.66 23.39
N LYS A 46 -0.49 11.30 23.76
CA LYS A 46 -1.84 11.00 23.25
C LYS A 46 -2.56 12.29 22.87
N VAL A 47 -3.06 12.32 21.65
CA VAL A 47 -3.97 13.35 21.16
C VAL A 47 -5.31 12.70 20.86
N THR A 48 -6.42 13.28 21.30
CA THR A 48 -7.77 12.76 21.06
C THR A 48 -8.67 13.93 20.72
N LEU A 49 -9.32 13.86 19.56
CA LEU A 49 -10.26 14.87 19.09
C LEU A 49 -11.71 14.33 19.24
N PRO A 50 -12.70 15.22 19.40
CA PRO A 50 -14.11 14.82 19.38
C PRO A 50 -14.53 14.29 17.99
N ALA A 51 -15.74 13.74 17.89
CA ALA A 51 -16.30 13.30 16.62
C ALA A 51 -16.28 14.45 15.59
N ALA A 52 -15.99 14.12 14.33
CA ALA A 52 -15.75 15.08 13.23
C ALA A 52 -14.52 16.00 13.41
N GLY A 53 -13.64 15.73 14.37
CA GLY A 53 -12.37 16.44 14.52
C GLY A 53 -11.41 16.15 13.36
N THR A 54 -10.66 17.17 12.95
CA THR A 54 -9.64 17.10 11.91
C THR A 54 -8.28 17.49 12.48
N ALA A 55 -7.20 16.99 11.87
CA ALA A 55 -5.83 17.35 12.23
C ALA A 55 -5.01 17.48 10.95
N ASP A 56 -4.46 18.68 10.73
CA ASP A 56 -3.57 18.97 9.61
C ASP A 56 -2.15 19.18 10.14
N ILE A 57 -1.16 18.63 9.44
CA ILE A 57 0.26 18.80 9.73
C ILE A 57 0.91 19.31 8.44
N GLU A 58 1.11 20.62 8.36
CA GLU A 58 1.78 21.27 7.23
C GLU A 58 3.22 21.61 7.61
N VAL A 59 4.17 21.01 6.90
CA VAL A 59 5.61 21.23 7.13
C VAL A 59 6.27 21.45 5.76
N PRO A 60 6.74 22.68 5.45
CA PRO A 60 7.22 23.02 4.10
C PRO A 60 8.47 22.29 3.62
N ASP A 61 9.33 21.82 4.54
CA ASP A 61 10.63 21.24 4.20
C ASP A 61 10.62 19.71 4.38
N ALA A 62 10.63 19.22 5.63
CA ALA A 62 10.71 17.78 5.89
C ALA A 62 10.03 17.35 7.19
N ILE A 63 9.44 16.16 7.16
CA ILE A 63 8.95 15.41 8.33
C ILE A 63 9.72 14.09 8.39
N THR A 64 10.19 13.70 9.58
CA THR A 64 10.84 12.40 9.80
C THR A 64 10.19 11.69 10.99
N VAL A 65 9.68 10.47 10.77
CA VAL A 65 9.09 9.63 11.82
C VAL A 65 9.95 8.37 11.97
N LYS A 66 10.58 8.21 13.14
CA LYS A 66 11.41 7.04 13.47
C LYS A 66 10.82 6.33 14.68
N CYS A 67 10.35 5.11 14.49
CA CYS A 67 9.74 4.31 15.53
C CYS A 67 9.98 2.81 15.26
N LYS A 68 9.76 1.97 16.27
CA LYS A 68 9.86 0.52 16.13
C LYS A 68 8.66 -0.07 15.39
N THR A 69 7.47 0.49 15.60
CA THR A 69 6.20 0.04 15.05
C THR A 69 5.35 1.26 14.72
N ALA A 70 4.79 1.28 13.51
CA ALA A 70 3.82 2.28 13.08
C ALA A 70 2.54 1.55 12.63
N ASP A 71 1.39 2.07 13.04
CA ASP A 71 0.07 1.61 12.60
C ASP A 71 -0.70 2.82 12.07
N VAL A 72 -1.28 2.69 10.88
CA VAL A 72 -2.11 3.70 10.24
C VAL A 72 -3.40 3.03 9.80
N THR A 73 -4.51 3.45 10.41
CA THR A 73 -5.84 2.91 10.12
C THR A 73 -6.73 4.02 9.56
N ALA A 74 -7.28 3.80 8.37
CA ALA A 74 -8.28 4.66 7.74
C ALA A 74 -9.44 3.79 7.22
N SER A 75 -10.66 4.06 7.68
CA SER A 75 -11.84 3.22 7.39
C SER A 75 -12.42 3.41 5.99
N GLU A 76 -12.15 4.55 5.35
CA GLU A 76 -12.69 4.88 4.03
C GLU A 76 -11.62 4.82 2.94
N SER A 77 -10.57 5.64 3.07
CA SER A 77 -9.47 5.65 2.12
C SER A 77 -8.18 6.20 2.73
N ALA A 78 -7.04 5.76 2.21
CA ALA A 78 -5.73 6.32 2.47
C ALA A 78 -5.06 6.62 1.12
N LYS A 79 -4.59 7.86 0.94
CA LYS A 79 -3.92 8.31 -0.30
C LYS A 79 -2.52 8.80 0.03
N VAL A 80 -1.56 8.44 -0.80
CA VAL A 80 -0.18 8.94 -0.73
C VAL A 80 0.11 9.60 -2.08
N HIS A 81 0.39 10.90 -2.06
CA HIS A 81 0.75 11.67 -3.25
C HIS A 81 2.23 12.02 -3.15
N SER A 82 3.01 11.53 -4.10
CA SER A 82 4.45 11.77 -4.19
C SER A 82 4.90 11.52 -5.62
N GLN A 83 6.05 12.05 -5.99
CA GLN A 83 6.72 11.71 -7.26
C GLN A 83 7.30 10.30 -7.22
N GLU A 84 7.67 9.82 -6.03
CA GLU A 84 8.23 8.49 -5.79
C GLU A 84 7.78 7.94 -4.43
N ILE A 85 7.52 6.63 -4.36
CA ILE A 85 7.24 5.91 -3.12
C ILE A 85 8.17 4.70 -3.04
N THR A 86 9.02 4.65 -2.03
CA THR A 86 9.91 3.51 -1.75
C THR A 86 9.35 2.69 -0.58
N LEU A 87 9.16 1.39 -0.80
CA LEU A 87 8.75 0.44 0.23
C LEU A 87 9.92 -0.51 0.55
N ASP A 88 10.82 -0.05 1.42
CA ASP A 88 11.99 -0.83 1.85
C ASP A 88 11.63 -1.76 3.01
N ALA A 89 11.15 -2.96 2.67
CA ALA A 89 10.83 -4.00 3.63
C ALA A 89 11.21 -5.38 3.05
N PRO A 90 11.65 -6.34 3.89
CA PRO A 90 11.90 -7.71 3.44
C PRO A 90 10.67 -8.39 2.83
N LYS A 91 9.46 -7.94 3.20
CA LYS A 91 8.19 -8.44 2.68
C LYS A 91 7.15 -7.32 2.66
N THR A 92 6.56 -7.07 1.50
CA THR A 92 5.41 -6.18 1.31
C THR A 92 4.18 -7.03 1.00
N ILE A 93 3.05 -6.75 1.66
CA ILE A 93 1.80 -7.52 1.50
C ILE A 93 0.69 -6.57 1.08
N ALA A 94 0.10 -6.80 -0.09
CA ALA A 94 -1.17 -6.22 -0.50
C ALA A 94 -2.25 -7.32 -0.41
N THR A 95 -3.22 -7.17 0.49
CA THR A 95 -4.28 -8.16 0.72
C THR A 95 -5.45 -8.00 -0.26
N GLY A 96 -5.68 -6.79 -0.75
CA GLY A 96 -6.67 -6.48 -1.76
C GLY A 96 -6.11 -6.55 -3.19
N GLN A 97 -6.92 -6.14 -4.16
CA GLN A 97 -6.48 -5.98 -5.55
C GLN A 97 -5.43 -4.86 -5.64
N LEU A 98 -4.34 -5.12 -6.37
CA LEU A 98 -3.34 -4.12 -6.72
C LEU A 98 -3.55 -3.69 -8.18
N LEU A 99 -3.93 -2.44 -8.39
CA LEU A 99 -4.04 -1.82 -9.71
C LEU A 99 -2.80 -0.95 -9.98
N VAL A 100 -2.04 -1.28 -11.02
CA VAL A 100 -0.91 -0.48 -11.50
C VAL A 100 -1.24 0.01 -12.91
N GLN A 101 -1.46 1.32 -13.06
CA GLN A 101 -1.82 1.92 -14.36
C GLN A 101 -0.61 2.09 -15.29
N GLY A 102 0.60 2.19 -14.71
CA GLY A 102 1.86 2.26 -15.44
C GLY A 102 2.54 0.90 -15.61
N LEU A 103 3.81 0.93 -16.02
CA LEU A 103 4.62 -0.29 -16.12
C LEU A 103 4.89 -0.89 -14.74
N LEU A 104 4.47 -2.14 -14.53
CA LEU A 104 4.90 -2.95 -13.39
C LEU A 104 6.20 -3.66 -13.74
N THR A 105 7.29 -3.32 -13.04
CA THR A 105 8.60 -3.99 -13.19
C THR A 105 8.91 -4.85 -11.97
N PHE A 106 9.26 -6.11 -12.19
CA PHE A 106 9.73 -7.04 -11.15
C PHE A 106 11.01 -7.73 -11.62
N THR A 107 11.97 -7.92 -10.72
CA THR A 107 13.31 -8.43 -11.05
C THR A 107 13.58 -9.84 -10.53
N ALA A 108 12.78 -10.30 -9.55
CA ALA A 108 12.92 -11.60 -8.91
C ALA A 108 11.78 -12.57 -9.29
N GLY A 109 11.16 -12.36 -10.45
CA GLY A 109 10.05 -13.18 -10.96
C GLY A 109 8.70 -12.88 -10.32
N MET A 110 7.72 -13.73 -10.64
CA MET A 110 6.34 -13.65 -10.17
C MET A 110 5.79 -15.06 -9.98
N ALA A 111 5.09 -15.30 -8.87
CA ALA A 111 4.32 -16.52 -8.63
C ALA A 111 2.89 -16.14 -8.23
N GLY A 112 1.90 -16.76 -8.86
CA GLY A 112 0.49 -16.48 -8.60
C GLY A 112 -0.36 -17.75 -8.59
N SER A 113 -1.53 -17.68 -7.96
CA SER A 113 -2.54 -18.74 -7.97
C SER A 113 -3.93 -18.14 -8.20
N GLY A 114 -4.65 -18.64 -9.20
CA GLY A 114 -6.02 -18.24 -9.49
C GLY A 114 -7.02 -18.95 -8.57
N THR A 115 -7.12 -18.55 -7.31
CA THR A 115 -8.13 -19.12 -6.37
C THR A 115 -9.46 -18.34 -6.35
N GLY A 116 -9.52 -17.21 -7.07
CA GLY A 116 -10.72 -16.39 -7.21
C GLY A 116 -11.73 -16.93 -8.24
N PRO A 117 -12.88 -16.25 -8.41
CA PRO A 117 -13.87 -16.58 -9.44
C PRO A 117 -13.22 -16.65 -10.83
N GLY A 118 -13.47 -17.74 -11.56
CA GLY A 118 -12.86 -17.99 -12.88
C GLY A 118 -11.51 -18.73 -12.85
N GLY A 119 -10.87 -18.84 -11.68
CA GLY A 119 -9.69 -19.67 -11.47
C GLY A 119 -8.44 -19.25 -12.26
N LYS A 120 -8.44 -18.05 -12.84
CA LYS A 120 -7.37 -17.57 -13.71
C LYS A 120 -6.25 -16.98 -12.85
N THR A 121 -5.03 -17.45 -13.08
CA THR A 121 -3.82 -16.91 -12.42
C THR A 121 -3.37 -15.61 -13.07
N ALA A 122 -3.51 -15.50 -14.39
CA ALA A 122 -3.25 -14.30 -15.18
C ALA A 122 -4.20 -14.25 -16.38
N GLU A 123 -4.64 -13.05 -16.73
CA GLU A 123 -5.40 -12.74 -17.93
C GLU A 123 -4.74 -11.52 -18.58
N ILE A 124 -4.42 -11.62 -19.86
CA ILE A 124 -3.73 -10.58 -20.62
C ILE A 124 -4.58 -10.28 -21.85
N ASP A 125 -5.00 -9.03 -21.96
CA ASP A 125 -5.66 -8.48 -23.15
C ASP A 125 -4.66 -7.59 -23.88
N GLY A 126 -4.04 -8.14 -24.91
CA GLY A 126 -2.96 -7.52 -25.67
C GLY A 126 -1.78 -8.46 -25.93
N ASP A 127 -0.77 -7.93 -26.63
CA ASP A 127 0.41 -8.70 -26.98
C ASP A 127 1.33 -8.90 -25.77
N MET A 128 1.85 -10.12 -25.63
CA MET A 128 2.89 -10.44 -24.67
C MET A 128 4.22 -10.66 -25.39
N THR A 129 5.23 -9.85 -25.07
CA THR A 129 6.59 -10.02 -25.60
C THR A 129 7.50 -10.62 -24.52
N PHE A 130 8.24 -11.66 -24.89
CA PHE A 130 9.26 -12.28 -24.05
C PHE A 130 10.64 -11.89 -24.55
N ILE A 131 11.49 -11.41 -23.65
CA ILE A 131 12.88 -11.07 -23.95
C ILE A 131 13.79 -12.10 -23.27
N ASN A 132 14.84 -12.53 -23.96
CA ASN A 132 15.88 -13.44 -23.44
C ASN A 132 15.41 -14.85 -22.99
N GLY A 133 14.24 -15.31 -23.45
CA GLY A 133 13.84 -16.73 -23.54
C GLY A 133 14.14 -17.60 -22.32
N HIS A 134 13.26 -17.60 -21.32
CA HIS A 134 13.33 -18.53 -20.18
C HIS A 134 11.97 -19.20 -19.94
N GLY A 135 11.65 -20.22 -20.73
CA GLY A 135 10.61 -21.23 -20.43
C GLY A 135 9.26 -21.10 -21.17
N ILE A 136 8.96 -19.96 -21.77
CA ILE A 136 8.23 -19.89 -23.05
C ILE A 136 9.32 -19.72 -24.10
N THR A 137 9.77 -20.83 -24.68
CA THR A 137 10.81 -20.82 -25.70
C THR A 137 10.21 -20.41 -27.04
N THR A 138 10.39 -19.16 -27.44
CA THR A 138 10.64 -18.91 -28.86
C THR A 138 11.99 -19.54 -29.17
N ASP A 139 12.01 -20.79 -29.62
CA ASP A 139 13.21 -21.36 -30.24
C ASP A 139 13.36 -20.71 -31.63
N GLY A 140 13.54 -19.39 -31.64
CA GLY A 140 13.45 -18.53 -32.81
C GLY A 140 12.04 -18.06 -33.23
N GLY A 141 10.96 -18.40 -32.53
CA GLY A 141 9.63 -17.81 -32.78
C GLY A 141 8.37 -18.54 -32.28
N ASP A 142 8.51 -19.65 -31.56
CA ASP A 142 7.40 -20.56 -31.22
C ASP A 142 6.84 -20.42 -29.78
N ILE A 143 5.62 -20.88 -29.53
CA ILE A 143 5.02 -21.04 -28.19
C ILE A 143 4.77 -22.53 -27.96
N VAL A 144 5.26 -23.11 -26.87
CA VAL A 144 5.12 -24.54 -26.58
C VAL A 144 4.25 -24.76 -25.35
N ALA A 145 3.19 -25.57 -25.47
CA ALA A 145 2.35 -26.02 -24.36
C ALA A 145 2.63 -27.50 -24.05
N GLY A 146 3.38 -27.77 -22.97
CA GLY A 146 3.91 -29.12 -22.70
C GLY A 146 4.98 -29.50 -23.72
N ASP A 147 4.79 -30.60 -24.44
CA ASP A 147 5.69 -31.04 -25.54
C ASP A 147 5.20 -30.57 -26.94
N ILE A 148 4.14 -29.75 -27.00
CA ILE A 148 3.48 -29.37 -28.25
C ILE A 148 3.83 -27.93 -28.63
N SER A 149 4.52 -27.80 -29.75
CA SER A 149 4.90 -26.56 -30.44
C SER A 149 3.73 -25.96 -31.23
N VAL A 150 3.45 -24.67 -31.10
CA VAL A 150 2.43 -24.01 -31.93
C VAL A 150 2.83 -24.01 -33.41
N GLN A 151 4.08 -23.70 -33.74
CA GLN A 151 4.60 -23.63 -35.12
C GLN A 151 4.88 -24.99 -35.76
N GLY A 152 5.21 -26.01 -34.95
CA GLY A 152 5.74 -27.29 -35.39
C GLY A 152 4.88 -28.50 -35.06
N HIS A 153 3.71 -28.34 -34.42
CA HIS A 153 2.81 -29.48 -34.20
C HIS A 153 2.25 -30.02 -35.53
N GLY A 154 2.18 -31.34 -35.63
CA GLY A 154 1.59 -32.05 -36.77
C GLY A 154 0.38 -32.88 -36.33
N HIS A 155 -0.52 -33.15 -37.26
CA HIS A 155 -1.72 -33.95 -37.02
C HIS A 155 -1.57 -35.32 -37.69
N ILE A 156 -2.16 -36.36 -37.08
CA ILE A 156 -2.27 -37.70 -37.70
C ILE A 156 -3.64 -37.76 -38.36
N GLU A 157 -3.68 -37.81 -39.69
CA GLU A 157 -4.95 -37.93 -40.40
C GLU A 157 -5.44 -39.38 -40.40
N LYS A 158 -6.73 -39.57 -40.15
CA LYS A 158 -7.36 -40.89 -39.99
C LYS A 158 -7.40 -41.70 -41.29
N ASP A 159 -7.34 -41.03 -42.45
CA ASP A 159 -7.76 -41.62 -43.72
C ASP A 159 -6.62 -41.76 -44.77
N ALA A 160 -5.40 -41.30 -44.49
CA ALA A 160 -4.27 -41.38 -45.43
C ALA A 160 -2.93 -41.88 -44.84
N GLY A 161 -2.84 -42.16 -43.54
CA GLY A 161 -1.63 -42.75 -42.91
C GLY A 161 -0.37 -41.87 -42.96
N GLY A 162 -0.47 -40.62 -43.46
CA GLY A 162 0.61 -39.64 -43.49
C GLY A 162 0.52 -38.64 -42.34
N ARG A 163 1.67 -38.16 -41.86
CA ARG A 163 1.75 -36.99 -40.98
C ARG A 163 1.59 -35.74 -41.85
N THR A 164 0.70 -34.81 -41.48
CA THR A 164 0.73 -33.46 -42.05
C THR A 164 1.92 -32.72 -41.44
N ALA A 165 3.01 -32.65 -42.19
CA ALA A 165 4.27 -32.04 -41.75
C ALA A 165 4.52 -30.67 -42.42
N GLY A 166 3.46 -29.96 -42.83
CA GLY A 166 3.55 -28.58 -43.28
C GLY A 166 3.34 -27.66 -42.08
N GLY A 167 4.37 -26.93 -41.68
CA GLY A 167 4.26 -25.90 -40.64
C GLY A 167 3.20 -24.86 -40.98
N ALA A 168 2.83 -24.04 -39.98
CA ALA A 168 1.86 -22.97 -40.15
C ALA A 168 2.20 -22.08 -41.37
N VAL A 169 1.30 -22.02 -42.34
CA VAL A 169 1.39 -21.08 -43.47
C VAL A 169 0.83 -19.72 -43.02
N PRO A 170 1.47 -18.59 -43.38
CA PRO A 170 1.00 -17.24 -43.01
C PRO A 170 -0.42 -16.92 -43.46
#